data_AF-A0A1G6KCS8-F1
#
_entry.id   AF-A0A1G6KCS8-F1
#
_cell.length_a   1.000
_cell.length_b   1.000
_cell.length_c   1.000
_cell.angle_alpha   90.00
_cell.angle_beta   90.00
_cell.angle_gamma   90.00
#
_symmetry.space_group_name_H-M   'P 1'
#
loop_
_entity.id
_entity.type
_entity.pdbx_description
1 polymer ?
#
loop_
_entity_poly.entity_id
_entity_poly.type
_entity_poly.pdbx_seq_one_letter_code
_entity_poly.pdbx_strand_id
1 'polypeptide(L)'
;MNMIIACFDAIASSNQMPKKLEDNIARGRAAMRTVLKTRQDFQHAMYRHDLGWIDFVWGDVGIVRPNGKTKGGKGIAHIIEARMRKDAYSKMGAHALLYRLVTTIARGKVLRSFEHKLSKQTVLEYQGYEVTLVKTTDNEWLLSGWKVFD
;
A
#
# COMPACT_ATOMS: atom_id res chain seq x y z
N MET A 1 6.16 27.34 -7.32
CA MET A 1 5.49 26.02 -7.35
C MET A 1 6.05 25.25 -8.54
N ASN A 2 6.71 24.10 -8.34
CA ASN A 2 7.52 23.46 -9.37
C ASN A 2 6.63 22.64 -10.33
N MET A 3 6.75 22.85 -11.65
CA MET A 3 5.86 22.26 -12.67
C MET A 3 5.86 20.72 -12.65
N ILE A 4 6.95 20.11 -12.21
CA ILE A 4 7.07 18.65 -12.01
C ILE A 4 6.14 18.14 -10.90
N ILE A 5 5.91 18.92 -9.84
CA ILE A 5 5.03 18.52 -8.73
C ILE A 5 3.56 18.50 -9.18
N ALA A 6 3.14 19.47 -9.98
CA ALA A 6 1.78 19.56 -10.51
C ALA A 6 1.42 18.37 -11.42
N CYS A 7 2.36 17.86 -12.23
CA CYS A 7 2.12 16.69 -13.08
C CYS A 7 1.95 15.39 -12.26
N PHE A 8 2.67 15.21 -11.16
CA PHE A 8 2.49 14.05 -10.29
C PHE A 8 1.12 14.06 -9.61
N ASP A 9 0.69 15.23 -9.12
CA ASP A 9 -0.62 15.38 -8.49
C ASP A 9 -1.76 15.15 -9.49
N ALA A 10 -1.59 15.58 -10.75
CA ALA A 10 -2.57 15.37 -11.83
C ALA A 10 -2.71 13.90 -12.25
N ILE A 11 -1.60 13.14 -12.34
CA ILE A 11 -1.62 11.70 -12.66
C ILE A 11 -2.31 10.90 -11.55
N ALA A 12 -2.06 11.26 -10.29
CA ALA A 12 -2.67 10.61 -9.13
C ALA A 12 -4.19 10.90 -9.03
N SER A 13 -4.63 12.11 -9.43
CA SER A 13 -6.01 12.58 -9.23
C SER A 13 -6.98 12.26 -10.39
N SER A 14 -6.51 11.63 -11.47
CA SER A 14 -7.39 11.24 -12.59
C SER A 14 -8.36 10.13 -12.17
N ASN A 15 -9.66 10.23 -12.44
CA ASN A 15 -10.62 9.15 -12.20
C ASN A 15 -10.61 8.06 -13.29
N GLN A 16 -9.73 8.17 -14.28
CA GLN A 16 -9.62 7.18 -15.35
C GLN A 16 -8.75 6.01 -14.90
N MET A 17 -9.19 4.79 -15.22
CA MET A 17 -8.39 3.60 -14.96
C MET A 17 -7.07 3.65 -15.76
N PRO A 18 -5.91 3.39 -15.13
CA PRO A 18 -4.66 3.28 -15.85
C PRO A 18 -4.72 2.09 -16.81
N LYS A 19 -4.45 2.35 -18.10
CA LYS A 19 -4.54 1.33 -19.17
C LYS A 19 -3.29 0.46 -19.28
N LYS A 20 -2.13 1.00 -18.87
CA LYS A 20 -0.84 0.31 -18.91
C LYS A 20 -0.33 0.05 -17.50
N LEU A 21 0.40 -1.05 -17.36
CA LEU A 21 1.06 -1.42 -16.11
C LEU A 21 1.95 -0.28 -15.57
N GLU A 22 2.75 0.33 -16.43
CA GLU A 22 3.68 1.40 -16.05
C GLU A 22 2.95 2.67 -15.61
N ASP A 23 1.80 3.00 -16.23
CA ASP A 23 0.96 4.13 -15.82
C ASP A 23 0.38 3.89 -14.41
N ASN A 24 -0.04 2.66 -14.12
CA ASN A 24 -0.54 2.27 -12.81
C ASN A 24 0.55 2.35 -11.73
N ILE A 25 1.78 1.90 -12.05
CA ILE A 25 2.94 2.04 -11.16
C ILE A 25 3.27 3.51 -10.91
N ALA A 26 3.33 4.33 -11.97
CA ALA A 26 3.62 5.76 -11.84
C ALA A 26 2.57 6.47 -10.96
N ARG A 27 1.29 6.16 -11.18
CA ARG A 27 0.17 6.63 -10.37
C ARG A 27 0.30 6.21 -8.90
N GLY A 28 0.53 4.92 -8.64
CA GLY A 28 0.72 4.41 -7.28
C GLY A 28 1.90 5.06 -6.57
N ARG A 29 3.02 5.32 -7.26
CA ARG A 29 4.17 6.03 -6.68
C ARG A 29 3.86 7.49 -6.36
N ALA A 30 3.06 8.16 -7.20
CA ALA A 30 2.58 9.51 -6.95
C ALA A 30 1.66 9.55 -5.72
N ALA A 31 0.66 8.66 -5.68
CA ALA A 31 -0.25 8.52 -4.53
C ALA A 31 0.52 8.22 -3.24
N MET A 32 1.47 7.28 -3.25
CA MET A 32 2.31 6.96 -2.08
C MET A 32 3.11 8.18 -1.60
N ARG A 33 3.67 8.97 -2.52
CA ARG A 33 4.38 10.21 -2.18
C ARG A 33 3.43 11.20 -1.48
N THR A 34 2.21 11.35 -1.99
CA THR A 34 1.19 12.22 -1.38
C THR A 34 0.86 11.75 0.02
N VAL A 35 0.53 10.47 0.21
CA VAL A 35 0.24 9.90 1.54
C VAL A 35 1.39 10.11 2.52
N LEU A 36 2.63 9.86 2.10
CA LEU A 36 3.81 10.08 2.95
C LEU A 36 4.01 11.56 3.34
N LYS A 37 3.65 12.48 2.46
CA LYS A 37 3.77 13.93 2.69
C LYS A 37 2.65 14.46 3.58
N THR A 38 1.40 14.09 3.30
CA THR A 38 0.20 14.66 3.93
C THR A 38 -0.26 13.87 5.14
N ARG A 39 0.11 12.59 5.25
CA ARG A 39 -0.42 11.63 6.23
C ARG A 39 -1.93 11.48 6.15
N GLN A 40 -2.47 11.60 4.94
CA GLN A 40 -3.90 11.43 4.65
C GLN A 40 -4.08 10.28 3.67
N ASP A 41 -5.28 9.70 3.70
CA ASP A 41 -5.67 8.64 2.78
C ASP A 41 -5.68 9.15 1.34
N PHE A 42 -5.37 8.26 0.39
CA PHE A 42 -5.44 8.53 -1.04
C PHE A 42 -6.32 7.48 -1.72
N GLN A 43 -7.49 7.89 -2.16
CA GLN A 43 -8.45 7.03 -2.85
C GLN A 43 -8.01 6.78 -4.30
N HIS A 44 -8.39 5.63 -4.85
CA HIS A 44 -8.10 5.23 -6.23
C HIS A 44 -6.61 5.32 -6.57
N ALA A 45 -5.74 4.97 -5.61
CA ALA A 45 -4.29 5.07 -5.75
C ALA A 45 -3.77 4.16 -6.86
N MET A 46 -4.35 2.97 -7.00
CA MET A 46 -4.03 1.99 -8.05
C MET A 46 -5.29 1.26 -8.51
N TYR A 47 -5.24 0.67 -9.71
CA TYR A 47 -6.33 -0.16 -10.23
C TYR A 47 -5.79 -1.52 -10.68
N ARG A 48 -6.57 -2.58 -10.45
CA ARG A 48 -6.33 -3.91 -11.02
C ARG A 48 -7.64 -4.50 -11.55
N HIS A 49 -7.58 -5.20 -12.67
CA HIS A 49 -8.78 -5.81 -13.25
C HIS A 49 -9.40 -6.89 -12.35
N ASP A 50 -8.60 -7.63 -11.59
CA ASP A 50 -9.06 -8.71 -10.70
C ASP A 50 -9.51 -8.22 -9.32
N LEU A 51 -9.11 -7.02 -8.89
CA LEU A 51 -9.38 -6.48 -7.54
C LEU A 51 -10.22 -5.19 -7.53
N GLY A 52 -10.24 -4.46 -8.65
CA GLY A 52 -10.84 -3.13 -8.77
C GLY A 52 -9.89 -2.01 -8.35
N TRP A 53 -10.45 -0.91 -7.85
CA TRP A 53 -9.68 0.19 -7.29
C TRP A 53 -9.08 -0.19 -5.92
N ILE A 54 -7.88 0.33 -5.69
CA ILE A 54 -7.09 0.10 -4.49
C ILE A 54 -6.75 1.46 -3.87
N ASP A 55 -7.12 1.64 -2.62
CA ASP A 55 -6.86 2.85 -1.84
C ASP A 55 -5.60 2.71 -1.00
N PHE A 56 -4.87 3.82 -0.85
CA PHE A 56 -3.75 3.92 0.07
C PHE A 56 -4.18 4.66 1.33
N VAL A 57 -4.51 3.89 2.35
CA VAL A 57 -4.92 4.40 3.66
C VAL A 57 -3.67 4.69 4.50
N TRP A 58 -3.58 5.90 5.05
CA TRP A 58 -2.53 6.27 6.00
C TRP A 58 -2.62 5.39 7.24
N GLY A 59 -3.82 5.29 7.83
CA GLY A 59 -4.12 4.37 8.92
C GLY A 59 -3.56 4.80 10.28
N ASP A 60 -3.29 3.80 11.13
CA ASP A 60 -2.89 3.99 12.53
C ASP A 60 -1.75 3.04 12.86
N VAL A 61 -0.78 3.48 13.67
CA VAL A 61 0.33 2.65 14.14
C VAL A 61 -0.14 1.56 15.10
N GLY A 62 -1.27 1.77 15.78
CA GLY A 62 -1.83 0.87 16.78
C GLY A 62 -1.01 0.81 18.06
N ILE A 63 -1.35 -0.15 18.92
CA ILE A 63 -0.73 -0.34 20.24
C ILE A 63 0.11 -1.62 20.22
N VAL A 64 1.41 -1.49 20.43
CA VAL A 64 2.31 -2.63 20.59
C VAL A 64 2.08 -3.28 21.94
N ARG A 65 1.69 -4.55 21.94
CA ARG A 65 1.51 -5.35 23.16
C ARG A 65 2.83 -5.94 23.64
N PRO A 66 2.94 -6.36 24.91
CA PRO A 66 4.14 -7.01 25.44
C PRO A 66 4.61 -8.24 24.64
N ASN A 67 3.68 -8.94 23.97
CA ASN A 67 4.00 -10.08 23.10
C ASN A 67 4.48 -9.67 21.68
N GLY A 68 4.82 -8.39 21.46
CA GLY A 68 5.32 -7.87 20.19
C GLY A 68 4.27 -7.67 19.09
N LYS A 69 3.03 -8.14 19.29
CA LYS A 69 1.92 -7.95 18.34
C LYS A 69 1.33 -6.55 18.46
N THR A 70 0.94 -5.97 17.35
CA THR A 70 0.30 -4.65 17.30
C THR A 70 -1.22 -4.83 17.24
N LYS A 71 -1.96 -4.22 18.18
CA LYS A 71 -3.42 -4.16 18.14
C LYS A 71 -3.86 -2.89 17.42
N GLY A 72 -4.73 -3.02 16.42
CA GLY A 72 -5.33 -1.88 15.71
C GLY A 72 -4.41 -1.19 14.69
N GLY A 73 -3.18 -1.64 14.55
CA GLY A 73 -2.25 -1.11 13.54
C GLY A 73 -2.71 -1.51 12.12
N LYS A 74 -2.80 -0.53 11.22
CA LYS A 74 -3.21 -0.72 9.83
C LYS A 74 -2.66 0.38 8.92
N GLY A 75 -2.58 0.09 7.62
CA GLY A 75 -2.22 1.09 6.62
C GLY A 75 -0.74 1.42 6.59
N ILE A 76 -0.41 2.51 5.89
CA ILE A 76 0.97 2.94 5.64
C ILE A 76 1.71 3.32 6.94
N ALA A 77 1.03 3.99 7.88
CA ALA A 77 1.59 4.35 9.18
C ALA A 77 2.06 3.10 9.95
N HIS A 78 1.24 2.05 9.97
CA HIS A 78 1.60 0.78 10.59
C HIS A 78 2.75 0.08 9.88
N ILE A 79 2.77 0.06 8.55
CA ILE A 79 3.90 -0.55 7.81
C ILE A 79 5.21 0.14 8.22
N ILE A 80 5.26 1.47 8.20
CA ILE A 80 6.48 2.21 8.57
C ILE A 80 6.92 1.85 9.99
N GLU A 81 6.02 1.96 10.98
CA GLU A 81 6.31 1.64 12.37
C GLU A 81 6.81 0.21 12.54
N ALA A 82 6.05 -0.76 12.01
CA ALA A 82 6.33 -2.17 12.21
C ALA A 82 7.65 -2.57 11.58
N ARG A 83 7.99 -2.07 10.38
CA ARG A 83 9.25 -2.40 9.71
C ARG A 83 10.45 -1.76 10.38
N MET A 84 10.32 -0.52 10.87
CA MET A 84 11.40 0.12 11.62
C MET A 84 11.69 -0.62 12.93
N ARG A 85 10.65 -1.04 13.66
CA ARG A 85 10.81 -1.72 14.94
C ARG A 85 11.20 -3.20 14.80
N LYS A 86 10.52 -3.95 13.93
CA LYS A 86 10.67 -5.42 13.85
C LYS A 86 11.84 -5.85 12.97
N ASP A 87 12.10 -5.09 11.90
CA ASP A 87 13.06 -5.48 10.87
C ASP A 87 14.28 -4.54 10.85
N ALA A 88 14.38 -3.62 11.83
CA ALA A 88 15.44 -2.63 11.98
C ALA A 88 15.63 -1.70 10.76
N TYR A 89 14.56 -1.44 10.01
CA TYR A 89 14.65 -0.53 8.85
C TYR A 89 14.91 0.89 9.33
N SER A 90 15.78 1.61 8.62
CA SER A 90 15.79 3.07 8.71
C SER A 90 14.47 3.63 8.16
N LYS A 91 14.11 4.87 8.52
CA LYS A 91 12.95 5.55 7.92
C LYS A 91 13.00 5.55 6.39
N MET A 92 14.19 5.80 5.84
CA MET A 92 14.42 5.76 4.39
C MET A 92 14.22 4.34 3.82
N GLY A 93 14.68 3.30 4.52
CA GLY A 93 14.44 1.92 4.16
C GLY A 93 12.96 1.55 4.15
N ALA A 94 12.20 1.97 5.16
CA ALA A 94 10.75 1.78 5.22
C ALA A 94 10.03 2.49 4.07
N HIS A 95 10.45 3.72 3.72
CA HIS A 95 9.90 4.42 2.55
C HIS A 95 10.26 3.70 1.24
N ALA A 96 11.49 3.20 1.10
CA ALA A 96 11.91 2.44 -0.07
C ALA A 96 11.08 1.16 -0.25
N LEU A 97 10.77 0.46 0.86
CA LEU A 97 9.85 -0.69 0.85
C LEU A 97 8.48 -0.31 0.32
N LEU A 98 7.87 0.80 0.78
CA LEU A 98 6.55 1.21 0.32
C LEU A 98 6.49 1.39 -1.22
N TYR A 99 7.55 1.90 -1.84
CA TYR A 99 7.64 1.97 -3.30
C TYR A 99 7.83 0.61 -3.97
N ARG A 100 8.44 -0.37 -3.29
CA ARG A 100 8.45 -1.78 -3.75
C ARG A 100 7.06 -2.39 -3.65
N LEU A 101 6.30 -2.11 -2.58
CA LEU A 101 4.92 -2.58 -2.42
C LEU A 101 4.00 -2.05 -3.54
N VAL A 102 4.18 -0.82 -4.01
CA VAL A 102 3.49 -0.31 -5.22
C VAL A 102 3.74 -1.22 -6.43
N THR A 103 4.99 -1.64 -6.62
CA THR A 103 5.36 -2.54 -7.72
C THR A 103 4.76 -3.94 -7.51
N THR A 104 4.76 -4.43 -6.27
CA THR A 104 4.12 -5.70 -5.88
C THR A 104 2.62 -5.68 -6.14
N ILE A 105 1.92 -4.60 -5.83
CA ILE A 105 0.49 -4.46 -6.15
C ILE A 105 0.28 -4.55 -7.65
N ALA A 106 1.08 -3.84 -8.45
CA ALA A 106 0.91 -3.82 -9.90
C ALA A 106 1.24 -5.15 -10.60
N ARG A 107 2.28 -5.86 -10.14
CA ARG A 107 2.86 -7.03 -10.84
C ARG A 107 2.60 -8.36 -10.15
N GLY A 108 2.25 -8.33 -8.87
CA GLY A 108 2.18 -9.50 -8.02
C GLY A 108 1.00 -10.40 -8.32
N LYS A 109 1.21 -11.70 -8.11
CA LYS A 109 0.18 -12.72 -8.21
C LYS A 109 -0.52 -12.88 -6.87
N VAL A 110 -1.79 -13.29 -6.90
CA VAL A 110 -2.51 -13.66 -5.68
C VAL A 110 -1.87 -14.93 -5.11
N LEU A 111 -1.28 -14.81 -3.93
CA LEU A 111 -0.71 -15.93 -3.19
C LEU A 111 -1.77 -16.66 -2.38
N ARG A 112 -2.68 -15.89 -1.75
CA ARG A 112 -3.79 -16.40 -0.92
C ARG A 112 -4.87 -15.34 -0.77
N SER A 113 -6.10 -15.80 -0.62
CA SER A 113 -7.24 -14.97 -0.26
C SER A 113 -8.03 -15.61 0.86
N PHE A 114 -8.52 -14.79 1.78
CA PHE A 114 -9.39 -15.20 2.87
C PHE A 114 -10.67 -14.38 2.78
N GLU A 115 -11.81 -15.05 2.83
CA GLU A 115 -13.11 -14.41 2.84
C GLU A 115 -13.78 -14.63 4.19
N HIS A 116 -14.21 -13.54 4.80
CA HIS A 116 -14.99 -13.49 6.01
C HIS A 116 -16.32 -12.80 5.71
N LYS A 117 -17.34 -13.00 6.56
CA LYS A 117 -18.70 -12.48 6.33
C LYS A 117 -18.77 -10.98 5.95
N LEU A 118 -17.81 -10.18 6.40
CA LEU A 118 -17.79 -8.72 6.22
C LEU A 118 -16.49 -8.21 5.56
N SER A 119 -15.56 -9.09 5.21
CA SER A 119 -14.30 -8.66 4.62
C SER A 119 -13.63 -9.74 3.78
N LYS A 120 -12.96 -9.30 2.72
CA LYS A 120 -12.05 -10.12 1.94
C LYS A 120 -10.62 -9.62 2.16
N GLN A 121 -9.70 -10.53 2.45
CA GLN A 121 -8.27 -10.26 2.51
C GLN A 121 -7.58 -10.96 1.34
N THR A 122 -6.74 -10.24 0.60
CA THR A 122 -5.96 -10.76 -0.52
C THR A 122 -4.48 -10.50 -0.25
N VAL A 123 -3.65 -11.52 -0.36
CA VAL A 123 -2.19 -11.39 -0.28
C VAL A 123 -1.60 -11.54 -1.67
N LEU A 124 -0.85 -10.53 -2.08
CA LEU A 124 -0.10 -10.48 -3.34
C LEU A 124 1.38 -10.70 -3.05
N GLU A 125 2.06 -11.47 -3.91
CA GLU A 125 3.51 -11.67 -3.85
C GLU A 125 4.17 -11.26 -5.17
N TYR A 126 5.32 -10.59 -5.06
CA TYR A 126 6.22 -10.33 -6.17
C TYR A 126 7.66 -10.16 -5.69
N GLN A 127 8.56 -11.01 -6.19
CA GLN A 127 10.02 -10.94 -5.93
C GLN A 127 10.39 -10.91 -4.44
N GLY A 128 9.72 -11.72 -3.63
CA GLY A 128 9.97 -11.80 -2.18
C GLY A 128 9.38 -10.64 -1.39
N TYR A 129 8.44 -9.88 -1.98
CA TYR A 129 7.67 -8.87 -1.27
C TYR A 129 6.20 -9.29 -1.24
N GLU A 130 5.63 -9.29 -0.04
CA GLU A 130 4.21 -9.55 0.16
C GLU A 130 3.45 -8.26 0.49
N VAL A 131 2.26 -8.12 -0.09
CA VAL A 131 1.30 -7.06 0.20
C VAL A 131 -0.02 -7.69 0.62
N THR A 132 -0.56 -7.23 1.75
CA THR A 132 -1.89 -7.60 2.20
C THR A 132 -2.86 -6.47 1.88
N LEU A 133 -3.86 -6.77 1.06
CA LEU A 133 -5.00 -5.91 0.76
C LEU A 133 -6.22 -6.42 1.50
N VAL A 134 -7.10 -5.51 1.91
CA VAL A 134 -8.39 -5.87 2.51
C VAL A 134 -9.51 -5.05 1.89
N LYS A 135 -10.67 -5.68 1.69
CA LYS A 135 -11.90 -5.06 1.20
C LYS A 135 -13.00 -5.31 2.22
N THR A 136 -13.67 -4.25 2.66
CA THR A 136 -14.79 -4.32 3.61
C THR A 136 -16.10 -3.84 3.00
N THR A 137 -16.04 -2.85 2.13
CA THR A 137 -17.19 -2.32 1.38
C THR A 137 -16.86 -2.30 -0.11
N ASP A 138 -16.23 -1.22 -0.58
CA ASP A 138 -16.14 -0.91 -2.00
C ASP A 138 -14.75 -1.22 -2.57
N ASN A 139 -13.73 -0.48 -2.14
CA ASN A 139 -12.37 -0.62 -2.65
C ASN A 139 -11.54 -1.59 -1.79
N GLU A 140 -10.57 -2.25 -2.41
CA GLU A 140 -9.48 -2.84 -1.62
C GLU A 140 -8.60 -1.71 -1.07
N TRP A 141 -7.94 -1.91 0.06
CA TRP A 141 -6.95 -0.96 0.55
C TRP A 141 -5.73 -1.65 1.14
N LEU A 142 -4.59 -0.96 1.05
CA LEU A 142 -3.30 -1.45 1.52
C LEU A 142 -3.30 -1.57 3.05
N LEU A 143 -3.47 -2.78 3.57
CA LEU A 143 -3.49 -3.07 5.00
C LEU A 143 -2.08 -3.19 5.58
N SER A 144 -1.20 -3.94 4.91
CA SER A 144 0.17 -4.22 5.34
C SER A 144 1.07 -4.67 4.18
N GLY A 145 2.38 -4.77 4.43
CA GLY A 145 3.33 -5.40 3.51
C GLY A 145 4.75 -5.47 4.06
N TRP A 146 5.57 -6.38 3.53
CA TRP A 146 6.93 -6.65 3.99
C TRP A 146 7.78 -7.37 2.94
N LYS A 147 9.09 -7.42 3.18
CA LYS A 147 10.00 -8.33 2.48
C LYS A 147 10.01 -9.68 3.21
N VAL A 148 9.85 -10.77 2.50
CA VAL A 148 10.08 -12.12 3.00
C VAL A 148 11.59 -12.35 3.03
N PHE A 149 12.12 -12.69 4.20
CA PHE A 149 13.51 -13.10 4.35
C PHE A 149 13.52 -14.63 4.39
N ASP A 150 14.35 -15.23 3.53
CA ASP A 150 14.66 -16.66 3.56
C ASP A 150 15.53 -17.00 4.79
#